data_AF-A0A2H0FQD2-F1
#
_entry.id   AF-A0A2H0FQD2-F1
#
_cell.length_a   1.000
_cell.length_b   1.000
_cell.length_c   1.000
_cell.angle_alpha   90.00
_cell.angle_beta   90.00
_cell.angle_gamma   90.00
#
_symmetry.space_group_name_H-M   'P 1'
#
loop_
_entity.id
_entity.type
_entity.pdbx_description
1 polymer ?
#
loop_
_entity_poly.entity_id
_entity_poly.type
_entity_poly.pdbx_seq_one_letter_code
_entity_poly.pdbx_strand_id
1 'polypeptide(L)'
;MGIDILQGIISIIVILGLSPLFAGLVNKQKAILTGRIGAPILQPYFELQKIFKKETINATSSSFISRISPLINLVTLVIAAAMLPVGFWKPLISFSGDIILFAYILGLARFFQILAAMDIGSSFEGMGAAREATFALFAEPIFFFTIGSISFISGFTSLFDIYHSIELTNISYGVFIIICSISVFMLAVSECSRMP
;
A
#
# COMPACT_ATOMS: atom_id res chain seq x y z
N MET A 1 -25.30 -11.69 0.84
CA MET A 1 -25.20 -10.35 1.47
C MET A 1 -24.50 -10.40 2.82
N GLY A 2 -25.01 -11.10 3.84
CA GLY A 2 -24.33 -11.16 5.16
C GLY A 2 -22.95 -11.85 5.12
N ILE A 3 -22.81 -12.93 4.34
CA ILE A 3 -21.57 -13.69 4.22
C ILE A 3 -20.49 -12.89 3.47
N ASP A 4 -20.87 -12.19 2.40
CA ASP A 4 -19.93 -11.40 1.59
C ASP A 4 -19.36 -10.22 2.40
N ILE A 5 -20.22 -9.55 3.18
CA ILE A 5 -19.82 -8.47 4.09
C ILE A 5 -18.87 -9.01 5.17
N LEU A 6 -19.20 -10.18 5.75
CA LEU A 6 -18.34 -10.81 6.75
C LEU A 6 -16.97 -11.17 6.16
N GLN A 7 -16.94 -11.75 4.96
CA GLN A 7 -15.70 -12.08 4.26
C GLN A 7 -14.83 -10.85 4.04
N GLY A 8 -15.40 -9.76 3.51
CA GLY A 8 -14.63 -8.55 3.27
C GLY A 8 -14.17 -7.85 4.55
N ILE A 9 -14.94 -7.90 5.65
CA ILE A 9 -14.48 -7.41 6.96
C ILE A 9 -13.28 -8.24 7.44
N ILE A 10 -13.33 -9.56 7.29
CA ILE A 10 -12.21 -10.43 7.64
C ILE A 10 -11.00 -10.10 6.77
N SER A 11 -11.17 -9.87 5.46
CA SER A 11 -10.09 -9.46 4.56
C SER A 11 -9.39 -8.19 5.04
N ILE A 12 -10.12 -7.15 5.44
CA ILE A 12 -9.53 -5.92 5.99
C ILE A 12 -8.74 -6.21 7.25
N ILE A 13 -9.31 -6.97 8.19
CA ILE A 13 -8.64 -7.32 9.46
C ILE A 13 -7.35 -8.10 9.19
N VAL A 14 -7.38 -9.03 8.23
CA VAL A 14 -6.21 -9.81 7.81
C VAL A 14 -5.15 -8.89 7.20
N ILE A 15 -5.51 -7.97 6.31
CA ILE A 15 -4.57 -7.03 5.69
C ILE A 15 -3.92 -6.13 6.75
N LEU A 16 -4.73 -5.50 7.61
CA LEU A 16 -4.23 -4.60 8.67
C LEU A 16 -3.39 -5.35 9.71
N GLY A 17 -3.79 -6.58 10.06
CA GLY A 17 -3.04 -7.44 10.96
C GLY A 17 -1.72 -7.89 10.37
N LEU A 18 -1.69 -8.38 9.13
CA LEU A 18 -0.46 -8.89 8.50
C LEU A 18 0.53 -7.78 8.13
N SER A 19 0.07 -6.55 7.90
CA SER A 19 0.94 -5.43 7.47
C SER A 19 2.15 -5.19 8.41
N PRO A 20 1.98 -4.99 9.73
CA PRO A 20 3.10 -4.89 10.67
C PRO A 20 3.98 -6.14 10.73
N LEU A 21 3.39 -7.33 10.55
CA LEU A 21 4.14 -8.59 10.55
C LEU A 21 5.10 -8.67 9.36
N PHE A 22 4.66 -8.24 8.16
CA PHE A 22 5.54 -8.17 6.99
C PHE A 22 6.69 -7.17 7.19
N ALA A 23 6.45 -6.03 7.85
CA ALA A 23 7.52 -5.10 8.20
C ALA A 23 8.55 -5.76 9.15
N GLY A 24 8.08 -6.50 10.15
CA GLY A 24 8.93 -7.24 11.09
C GLY A 24 9.74 -8.35 10.43
N LEU A 25 9.11 -9.09 9.51
CA LEU A 25 9.77 -10.15 8.73
C LEU A 25 10.91 -9.58 7.89
N VAL A 26 10.68 -8.45 7.21
CA VAL A 26 11.69 -7.80 6.37
C VAL A 26 12.87 -7.31 7.21
N ASN A 27 12.60 -6.69 8.35
CA ASN A 27 13.65 -6.24 9.26
C ASN A 27 14.46 -7.42 9.84
N LYS A 28 13.79 -8.55 10.13
CA LYS A 28 14.46 -9.78 10.58
C LYS A 28 15.37 -10.34 9.48
N GLN A 29 14.88 -10.43 8.25
CA GLN A 29 15.68 -10.92 7.12
C GLN A 29 16.89 -10.02 6.87
N LYS A 30 16.72 -8.69 6.87
CA LYS A 30 17.83 -7.73 6.75
C LYS A 30 18.88 -7.92 7.84
N ALA A 31 18.47 -8.18 9.09
CA ALA A 31 19.40 -8.43 10.18
C ALA A 31 20.21 -9.72 9.95
N ILE A 32 19.54 -10.83 9.58
CA ILE A 32 20.20 -12.12 9.32
C ILE A 32 21.23 -11.98 8.19
N LEU A 33 20.87 -11.33 7.09
CA LEU A 33 21.76 -11.11 5.94
C LEU A 33 22.97 -10.23 6.28
N THR A 34 22.86 -9.36 7.28
CA THR A 34 23.97 -8.53 7.78
C THR A 34 24.74 -9.18 8.93
N GLY A 35 24.50 -10.46 9.22
CA GLY A 35 25.17 -11.21 10.28
C GLY A 35 24.72 -10.86 11.70
N ARG A 36 23.56 -10.20 11.85
CA ARG A 36 22.98 -9.79 13.13
C ARG A 36 21.75 -10.64 13.45
N ILE A 37 21.46 -10.83 14.74
CA ILE A 37 20.24 -11.56 15.17
C ILE A 37 18.98 -10.74 14.86
N GLY A 38 19.04 -9.41 15.05
CA GLY A 38 17.92 -8.51 14.82
C GLY A 38 16.76 -8.66 15.80
N ALA A 39 15.84 -7.70 15.75
CA ALA A 39 14.61 -7.70 16.55
C ALA A 39 13.69 -8.90 16.20
N PRO A 40 12.80 -9.34 17.12
CA PRO A 40 11.82 -10.39 16.81
C PRO A 40 10.81 -9.93 15.75
N ILE A 41 10.19 -10.87 15.03
CA ILE A 41 9.23 -10.57 13.94
C ILE A 41 8.01 -9.79 14.47
N LEU A 42 7.60 -10.05 15.72
CA LEU A 42 6.47 -9.36 16.35
C LEU A 42 6.82 -7.97 16.92
N GLN A 43 8.07 -7.52 16.78
CA GLN A 43 8.53 -6.22 17.28
C GLN A 43 7.62 -5.04 16.86
N PRO A 44 7.16 -4.93 15.59
CA PRO A 44 6.34 -3.80 15.16
C PRO A 44 5.02 -3.66 15.95
N TYR A 45 4.45 -4.76 16.43
CA TYR A 45 3.23 -4.71 17.26
C TYR A 45 3.48 -4.09 18.63
N PHE A 46 4.61 -4.45 19.28
CA PHE A 46 5.00 -3.85 20.55
C PHE A 46 5.34 -2.37 20.38
N GLU A 47 5.92 -1.98 19.24
CA GLU A 47 6.21 -0.58 18.92
C GLU A 47 4.93 0.23 18.69
N LEU A 48 3.96 -0.30 17.96
CA LEU A 48 2.64 0.33 17.81
C LEU A 48 1.98 0.53 19.19
N GLN A 49 1.93 -0.52 20.02
CA GLN A 49 1.38 -0.44 21.37
C GLN A 49 2.10 0.60 22.23
N LYS A 50 3.42 0.72 22.08
CA LYS A 50 4.23 1.74 22.77
C LYS A 50 3.89 3.15 22.29
N ILE A 51 3.71 3.36 20.98
CA ILE A 51 3.39 4.68 20.40
C ILE A 51 1.98 5.12 20.81
N PHE A 52 0.99 4.22 20.87
CA PHE A 52 -0.36 4.54 21.35
C PHE A 52 -0.41 5.01 22.82
N LYS A 53 0.61 4.69 23.61
CA LYS A 53 0.73 5.12 25.02
C LYS A 53 1.45 6.46 25.17
N LYS A 54 2.00 7.02 24.09
CA LYS A 54 2.71 8.30 24.12
C LYS A 54 1.76 9.46 23.87
N GLU A 55 2.11 10.61 24.44
CA GLU A 55 1.45 11.88 24.14
C GLU A 55 1.80 12.37 22.72
N THR A 56 0.88 13.10 22.12
CA THR A 56 1.08 13.74 20.82
C THR A 56 1.75 15.09 20.99
N ILE A 57 2.96 15.25 20.45
CA ILE A 57 3.70 16.52 20.46
C ILE A 57 3.63 17.11 19.06
N ASN A 58 3.09 18.32 18.93
CA ASN A 58 3.03 19.04 17.66
C ASN A 58 4.07 20.18 17.67
N ALA A 59 4.68 20.44 16.52
CA ALA A 59 5.60 21.57 16.37
C ALA A 59 4.83 22.90 16.46
N THR A 60 5.47 23.93 17.00
CA THR A 60 4.89 25.29 17.10
C THR A 60 4.62 25.93 15.73
N SER A 61 5.38 25.53 14.70
CA SER A 61 5.22 25.96 13.31
C SER A 61 4.20 25.15 12.51
N SER A 62 3.73 24.01 13.02
CA SER A 62 2.82 23.12 12.27
C SER A 62 1.40 23.68 12.19
N SER A 63 0.75 23.51 11.05
CA SER A 63 -0.65 23.88 10.87
C SER A 63 -1.58 22.71 11.20
N PHE A 64 -2.88 22.88 10.92
CA PHE A 64 -3.86 21.81 11.09
C PHE A 64 -3.58 20.61 10.15
N ILE A 65 -2.82 20.81 9.07
CA ILE A 65 -2.52 19.79 8.06
C ILE A 65 -1.71 18.64 8.67
N SER A 66 -0.67 18.92 9.45
CA SER A 66 0.10 17.88 10.17
C SER A 66 -0.76 17.04 11.12
N ARG A 67 -1.85 17.61 11.68
CA ARG A 67 -2.74 16.88 12.60
C ARG A 67 -3.74 15.98 11.88
N ILE A 68 -4.27 16.43 10.74
CA ILE A 68 -5.31 15.69 9.99
C ILE A 68 -4.70 14.64 9.06
N SER A 69 -3.50 14.89 8.53
CA SER A 69 -2.85 13.99 7.56
C SER A 69 -2.71 12.53 8.02
N PRO A 70 -2.25 12.22 9.25
CA PRO A 70 -2.19 10.83 9.72
C PRO A 70 -3.55 10.13 9.75
N LEU A 71 -4.62 10.87 10.06
CA LEU A 71 -5.99 10.34 10.07
C LEU A 71 -6.48 10.07 8.64
N ILE A 72 -6.24 11.01 7.71
CA ILE A 72 -6.59 10.81 6.29
C ILE A 72 -5.85 9.60 5.73
N ASN A 73 -4.55 9.48 5.99
CA ASN A 73 -3.74 8.36 5.52
C ASN A 73 -4.25 7.02 6.06
N LEU A 74 -4.66 6.96 7.32
CA LEU A 74 -5.26 5.75 7.87
C LEU A 74 -6.59 5.41 7.18
N VAL A 75 -7.46 6.39 6.98
CA VAL A 75 -8.77 6.19 6.33
C VAL A 75 -8.60 5.76 4.87
N THR A 76 -7.73 6.41 4.10
CA THR A 76 -7.47 6.04 2.70
C THR A 76 -6.91 4.63 2.58
N LEU A 77 -5.95 4.25 3.44
CA LEU A 77 -5.40 2.89 3.45
C LEU A 77 -6.44 1.84 3.85
N VAL A 78 -7.35 2.13 4.78
CA VAL A 78 -8.46 1.23 5.14
C VAL A 78 -9.43 1.06 3.97
N ILE A 79 -9.76 2.15 3.24
CA ILE A 79 -10.62 2.07 2.06
C ILE A 79 -9.92 1.28 0.94
N ALA A 80 -8.62 1.51 0.71
CA ALA A 80 -7.85 0.73 -0.27
C ALA A 80 -7.83 -0.77 0.10
N ALA A 81 -7.66 -1.11 1.38
CA ALA A 81 -7.73 -2.48 1.87
C ALA A 81 -9.13 -3.11 1.67
N ALA A 82 -10.20 -2.32 1.77
CA ALA A 82 -11.58 -2.78 1.55
C ALA A 82 -11.89 -3.12 0.08
N MET A 83 -11.07 -2.65 -0.86
CA MET A 83 -11.19 -2.90 -2.30
C MET A 83 -10.35 -4.10 -2.76
N LEU A 84 -9.36 -4.53 -1.96
CA LEU A 84 -8.46 -5.62 -2.33
C LEU A 84 -9.08 -7.00 -2.06
N PRO A 85 -9.08 -7.91 -3.04
CA PRO A 85 -9.48 -9.29 -2.81
C PRO A 85 -8.42 -10.05 -2.01
N VAL A 86 -8.85 -10.85 -1.03
CA VAL A 86 -7.98 -11.76 -0.28
C VAL A 86 -8.41 -13.19 -0.61
N GLY A 87 -7.59 -13.91 -1.38
CA GLY A 87 -7.95 -15.23 -1.89
C GLY A 87 -9.14 -15.16 -2.85
N PHE A 88 -10.11 -16.06 -2.68
CA PHE A 88 -11.31 -16.14 -3.53
C PHE A 88 -12.51 -15.35 -2.99
N TRP A 89 -12.31 -14.51 -1.97
CA TRP A 89 -13.40 -13.79 -1.32
C TRP A 89 -13.66 -12.45 -2.00
N LYS A 90 -14.94 -12.11 -2.11
CA LYS A 90 -15.35 -10.83 -2.69
C LYS A 90 -15.02 -9.70 -1.70
N PRO A 91 -14.33 -8.63 -2.15
CA PRO A 91 -14.04 -7.50 -1.30
C PRO A 91 -15.32 -6.72 -0.95
N LEU A 92 -15.25 -5.91 0.11
CA LEU A 92 -16.38 -5.09 0.59
C LEU A 92 -16.81 -4.07 -0.46
N ILE A 93 -15.84 -3.49 -1.19
CA ILE A 93 -16.07 -2.52 -2.25
C ILE A 93 -15.55 -3.13 -3.55
N SER A 94 -16.45 -3.38 -4.50
CA SER A 94 -16.10 -3.80 -5.85
C SER A 94 -17.12 -3.26 -6.83
N PHE A 95 -16.64 -2.63 -7.90
CA PHE A 95 -17.45 -2.10 -8.99
C PHE A 95 -16.59 -1.96 -10.26
N SER A 96 -17.23 -1.78 -11.41
CA SER A 96 -16.53 -1.61 -12.68
C SER A 96 -15.69 -0.32 -12.69
N GLY A 97 -14.38 -0.42 -12.89
CA GLY A 97 -13.45 0.71 -12.87
C GLY A 97 -12.89 1.05 -11.48
N ASP A 98 -13.05 0.16 -10.49
CA ASP A 98 -12.50 0.32 -9.14
C ASP A 98 -10.95 0.45 -9.11
N ILE A 99 -10.24 0.00 -10.15
CA ILE A 99 -8.79 0.16 -10.35
C ILE A 99 -8.37 1.64 -10.29
N ILE A 100 -9.15 2.53 -10.93
CA ILE A 100 -8.84 3.96 -11.00
C ILE A 100 -9.00 4.59 -9.61
N LEU A 101 -10.10 4.26 -8.93
CA LEU A 101 -10.35 4.72 -7.58
C LEU A 101 -9.24 4.22 -6.62
N PHE A 102 -8.84 2.96 -6.74
CA PHE A 102 -7.78 2.37 -5.93
C PHE A 102 -6.45 3.13 -6.10
N ALA A 103 -6.04 3.41 -7.34
CA ALA A 103 -4.83 4.18 -7.64
C ALA A 103 -4.86 5.56 -6.98
N TYR A 104 -5.96 6.30 -7.14
CA TYR A 104 -6.06 7.67 -6.61
C TYR A 104 -6.28 7.73 -5.11
N ILE A 105 -6.83 6.69 -4.47
CA ILE A 105 -6.88 6.60 -3.00
C ILE A 105 -5.45 6.47 -2.42
N LEU A 106 -4.60 5.65 -3.04
CA LEU A 106 -3.19 5.54 -2.65
C LEU A 106 -2.44 6.86 -2.94
N GLY A 107 -2.71 7.48 -4.09
CA GLY A 107 -2.18 8.81 -4.43
C GLY A 107 -2.61 9.90 -3.44
N LEU A 108 -3.84 9.84 -2.92
CA LEU A 108 -4.33 10.77 -1.90
C LEU A 108 -3.58 10.59 -0.57
N ALA A 109 -3.30 9.35 -0.16
CA ALA A 109 -2.49 9.07 1.03
C ALA A 109 -1.07 9.68 0.89
N ARG A 110 -0.44 9.45 -0.27
CA ARG A 110 0.86 10.04 -0.63
C ARG A 110 0.84 11.56 -0.59
N PHE A 111 -0.18 12.18 -1.18
CA PHE A 111 -0.33 13.62 -1.21
C PHE A 111 -0.38 14.23 0.19
N PHE A 112 -1.21 13.68 1.08
CA PHE A 112 -1.28 14.16 2.46
C PHE A 112 -0.03 13.86 3.27
N GLN A 113 0.67 12.76 3.00
CA GLN A 113 1.98 12.47 3.60
C GLN A 113 3.03 13.52 3.21
N ILE A 114 3.08 13.90 1.93
CA ILE A 114 3.99 14.94 1.42
C ILE A 114 3.64 16.31 2.00
N LEU A 115 2.34 16.67 2.03
CA LEU A 115 1.88 17.92 2.62
C LEU A 115 2.24 18.03 4.10
N ALA A 116 2.03 16.98 4.88
CA ALA A 116 2.35 16.98 6.31
C ALA A 116 3.85 17.09 6.58
N ALA A 117 4.70 16.53 5.72
CA ALA A 117 6.14 16.73 5.80
C ALA A 117 6.50 18.22 5.54
N MET A 118 5.92 18.83 4.51
CA MET A 118 6.21 20.24 4.16
C MET A 118 5.70 21.25 5.18
N ASP A 119 4.62 20.94 5.90
CA ASP A 119 3.91 21.85 6.82
C ASP A 119 4.76 22.29 8.03
N ILE A 120 5.72 21.47 8.47
CA ILE A 120 6.58 21.79 9.62
C ILE A 120 7.64 22.85 9.25
N GLY A 121 7.97 22.96 7.96
CA GLY A 121 8.75 24.07 7.39
C GLY A 121 10.27 23.95 7.52
N SER A 122 10.82 22.77 7.82
CA SER A 122 12.28 22.59 7.87
C SER A 122 12.89 22.25 6.51
N SER A 123 14.18 22.55 6.31
CA SER A 123 14.90 22.25 5.07
C SER A 123 15.06 20.75 4.81
N PHE A 124 15.12 19.92 5.86
CA PHE A 124 15.21 18.47 5.73
C PHE A 124 13.90 17.83 5.30
N GLU A 125 12.77 18.31 5.80
CA GLU A 125 11.45 17.79 5.42
C GLU A 125 11.12 18.15 3.98
N GLY A 126 11.46 19.37 3.52
CA GLY A 126 11.32 19.77 2.12
C GLY A 126 12.16 18.90 1.18
N MET A 127 13.41 18.57 1.56
CA MET A 127 14.25 17.64 0.79
C MET A 127 13.66 16.22 0.74
N GLY A 128 13.09 15.73 1.85
CA GLY A 128 12.43 14.42 1.90
C GLY A 128 11.15 14.38 1.06
N ALA A 129 10.31 15.41 1.17
CA ALA A 129 9.08 15.58 0.41
C ALA A 129 9.33 15.61 -1.10
N ALA A 130 10.38 16.33 -1.54
CA ALA A 130 10.77 16.39 -2.95
C ALA A 130 11.15 14.99 -3.50
N ARG A 131 11.90 14.20 -2.72
CA ARG A 131 12.24 12.81 -3.12
C ARG A 131 10.99 11.94 -3.22
N GLU A 132 10.12 12.00 -2.23
CA GLU A 132 8.89 11.20 -2.23
C GLU A 132 7.97 11.55 -3.41
N ALA A 133 7.87 12.83 -3.76
CA ALA A 133 7.12 13.30 -4.92
C ALA A 133 7.73 12.82 -6.24
N THR A 134 9.06 12.80 -6.38
CA THR A 134 9.71 12.32 -7.61
C THR A 134 9.46 10.83 -7.87
N PHE A 135 9.43 9.98 -6.83
CA PHE A 135 9.10 8.57 -6.99
C PHE A 135 7.62 8.36 -7.34
N ALA A 136 6.72 9.14 -6.72
CA ALA A 136 5.29 9.07 -7.00
C ALA A 136 4.96 9.39 -8.47
N LEU A 137 5.71 10.31 -9.10
CA LEU A 137 5.56 10.64 -10.53
C LEU A 137 5.71 9.42 -11.45
N PHE A 138 6.61 8.49 -11.09
CA PHE A 138 6.83 7.27 -11.88
C PHE A 138 5.88 6.13 -11.48
N ALA A 139 5.39 6.11 -10.25
CA ALA A 139 4.53 5.06 -9.75
C ALA A 139 3.19 4.97 -10.50
N GLU A 140 2.55 6.11 -10.76
CA GLU A 140 1.25 6.19 -11.45
C GLU A 140 1.28 5.59 -12.87
N PRO A 141 2.18 5.98 -13.79
CA PRO A 141 2.22 5.38 -15.12
C PRO A 141 2.58 3.89 -15.07
N ILE A 142 3.50 3.47 -14.19
CA ILE A 142 3.85 2.06 -14.03
C ILE A 142 2.62 1.24 -13.61
N PHE A 143 1.85 1.75 -12.64
CA PHE A 143 0.62 1.11 -12.19
C PHE A 143 -0.39 0.94 -13.33
N PHE A 144 -0.70 2.03 -14.04
CA PHE A 144 -1.69 2.00 -15.12
C PHE A 144 -1.24 1.19 -16.33
N PHE A 145 0.03 1.24 -16.73
CA PHE A 145 0.53 0.38 -17.79
C PHE A 145 0.47 -1.09 -17.39
N THR A 146 0.80 -1.43 -16.13
CA THR A 146 0.81 -2.82 -15.68
C THR A 146 -0.60 -3.38 -15.56
N ILE A 147 -1.44 -2.78 -14.71
CA ILE A 147 -2.80 -3.30 -14.48
C ILE A 147 -3.70 -3.04 -15.68
N GLY A 148 -3.52 -1.91 -16.37
CA GLY A 148 -4.27 -1.60 -17.59
C GLY A 148 -3.99 -2.59 -18.72
N SER A 149 -2.74 -3.07 -18.87
CA SER A 149 -2.45 -4.12 -19.86
C SER A 149 -3.13 -5.44 -19.50
N ILE A 150 -3.17 -5.82 -18.21
CA ILE A 150 -3.89 -7.03 -17.77
C ILE A 150 -5.40 -6.86 -18.00
N SER A 151 -5.96 -5.70 -17.64
CA SER A 151 -7.36 -5.34 -17.85
C SER A 151 -7.76 -5.37 -19.34
N PHE A 152 -6.88 -4.89 -20.22
CA PHE A 152 -7.12 -4.90 -21.67
C PHE A 152 -7.20 -6.33 -22.22
N ILE A 153 -6.38 -7.25 -21.71
CA ILE A 153 -6.39 -8.66 -22.15
C ILE A 153 -7.55 -9.44 -21.52
N SER A 154 -7.84 -9.21 -20.24
CA SER A 154 -8.92 -9.91 -19.53
C SER A 154 -10.32 -9.39 -19.90
N GLY A 155 -10.42 -8.16 -20.40
CA GLY A 155 -11.69 -7.48 -20.69
C GLY A 155 -12.43 -6.99 -19.45
N PHE A 156 -11.88 -7.22 -18.25
CA PHE A 156 -12.48 -6.80 -16.99
C PHE A 156 -11.88 -5.49 -16.50
N THR A 157 -12.70 -4.65 -15.88
CA THR A 157 -12.31 -3.35 -15.33
C THR A 157 -12.35 -3.29 -13.82
N SER A 158 -12.75 -4.38 -13.16
CA SER A 158 -12.72 -4.49 -11.70
C SER A 158 -11.47 -5.24 -11.23
N LEU A 159 -10.89 -4.85 -10.09
CA LEU A 159 -9.73 -5.50 -9.49
C LEU A 159 -10.03 -6.95 -9.10
N PHE A 160 -11.24 -7.20 -8.57
CA PHE A 160 -11.68 -8.53 -8.19
C PHE A 160 -11.76 -9.47 -9.40
N ASP A 161 -12.42 -9.03 -10.48
CA ASP A 161 -12.60 -9.85 -11.68
C ASP A 161 -11.27 -10.04 -12.41
N ILE A 162 -10.41 -9.02 -12.45
CA ILE A 162 -9.05 -9.15 -13.00
C ILE A 162 -8.29 -10.24 -12.25
N TYR A 163 -8.26 -10.22 -10.92
CA TYR A 163 -7.54 -11.22 -10.14
C TYR A 163 -8.08 -12.64 -10.38
N HIS A 164 -9.39 -12.82 -10.48
CA HIS A 164 -10.01 -14.12 -10.71
C HIS A 164 -9.89 -14.62 -12.15
N SER A 165 -9.73 -13.71 -13.12
CA SER A 165 -9.57 -14.05 -14.53
C SER A 165 -8.19 -14.57 -14.90
N ILE A 166 -7.21 -14.48 -13.99
CA ILE A 166 -5.83 -14.90 -14.27
C ILE A 166 -5.75 -16.42 -14.27
N GLU A 167 -5.71 -17.01 -15.47
CA GLU A 167 -5.51 -18.44 -15.68
C GLU A 167 -4.21 -18.72 -16.44
N LEU A 168 -3.35 -19.60 -15.92
CA LEU A 168 -2.06 -19.95 -16.54
C LEU A 168 -2.19 -21.05 -17.61
N THR A 169 -3.20 -20.94 -18.48
CA THR A 169 -3.51 -21.97 -19.49
C THR A 169 -2.58 -21.90 -20.71
N ASN A 170 -2.16 -20.70 -21.10
CA ASN A 170 -1.27 -20.48 -22.25
C ASN A 170 0.12 -19.98 -21.80
N ILE A 171 1.18 -20.51 -22.41
CA ILE A 171 2.57 -20.15 -22.10
C ILE A 171 2.81 -18.65 -22.36
N SER A 172 2.29 -18.09 -23.45
CA SER A 172 2.48 -16.67 -23.78
C SER A 172 1.83 -15.75 -22.74
N TYR A 173 0.60 -16.08 -22.32
CA TYR A 173 -0.10 -15.36 -21.27
C TYR A 173 0.59 -15.51 -19.91
N GLY A 174 1.13 -16.71 -19.60
CA GLY A 174 1.93 -16.93 -18.40
C GLY A 174 3.18 -16.06 -18.34
N VAL A 175 3.93 -15.95 -19.44
CA VAL A 175 5.10 -15.05 -19.53
C VAL A 175 4.69 -13.60 -19.32
N PHE A 176 3.58 -13.16 -19.92
CA PHE A 176 3.06 -11.81 -19.74
C PHE A 176 2.70 -11.51 -18.27
N ILE A 177 2.00 -12.42 -17.59
CA ILE A 177 1.64 -12.28 -16.18
C ILE A 177 2.88 -12.24 -15.27
N ILE A 178 3.92 -13.02 -15.58
CA ILE A 178 5.19 -12.98 -14.82
C ILE A 178 5.84 -11.60 -14.95
N ILE A 179 5.92 -11.05 -16.17
CA ILE A 179 6.49 -9.70 -16.39
C ILE A 179 5.67 -8.64 -15.64
N CYS A 180 4.34 -8.72 -15.71
CA CYS A 180 3.47 -7.81 -14.96
C CYS A 180 3.66 -7.95 -13.45
N SER A 181 3.84 -9.17 -12.94
CA SER A 181 4.08 -9.43 -11.52
C SER A 181 5.41 -8.85 -11.05
N ILE A 182 6.47 -8.93 -11.88
CA ILE A 182 7.75 -8.26 -11.61
C ILE A 182 7.57 -6.74 -11.59
N SER A 183 6.80 -6.17 -12.51
CA SER A 183 6.49 -4.73 -12.55
C SER A 183 5.75 -4.28 -11.29
N VAL A 184 4.68 -4.99 -10.89
CA VAL A 184 3.95 -4.70 -9.64
C VAL A 184 4.86 -4.87 -8.42
N PHE A 185 5.74 -5.87 -8.41
CA PHE A 185 6.70 -6.04 -7.32
C PHE A 185 7.66 -4.85 -7.19
N MET A 186 8.25 -4.40 -8.31
CA MET A 186 9.12 -3.23 -8.32
C MET A 186 8.37 -1.95 -7.90
N LEU A 187 7.13 -1.79 -8.38
CA LEU A 187 6.25 -0.72 -7.95
C LEU A 187 6.01 -0.77 -6.44
N ALA A 188 5.69 -1.93 -5.87
CA ALA A 188 5.44 -2.10 -4.44
C ALA A 188 6.68 -1.81 -3.58
N VAL A 189 7.89 -2.19 -4.04
CA VAL A 189 9.16 -1.88 -3.36
C VAL A 189 9.41 -0.37 -3.36
N SER A 190 9.23 0.29 -4.52
CA SER A 190 9.32 1.74 -4.66
C SER A 190 8.30 2.45 -3.77
N GLU A 191 7.06 1.94 -3.76
CA GLU A 191 5.96 2.53 -3.00
C GLU A 191 6.15 2.42 -1.49
N CYS A 192 6.83 1.36 -1.02
CA CYS A 192 7.14 1.18 0.40
C CYS A 192 8.43 1.92 0.83
N SER A 193 8.98 2.79 -0.02
CA SER A 193 10.22 3.55 0.20
C SER A 193 11.40 2.65 0.63
N ARG A 194 11.48 1.43 0.07
CA ARG A 194 12.54 0.47 0.38
C ARG A 194 13.67 0.59 -0.63
N MET A 195 14.91 0.41 -0.16
CA MET A 195 16.07 0.32 -1.04
C MET A 195 15.88 -0.85 -2.03
N PRO A 196 16.07 -0.62 -3.34
CA PRO A 196 16.14 -1.69 -4.33
C PRO A 196 17.37 -2.59 -4.12
#